data_AF-A0A5J4RWH4-F1
#
_entry.id   AF-A0A5J4RWH4-F1
#
_cell.length_a   1.000
_cell.length_b   1.000
_cell.length_c   1.000
_cell.angle_alpha   90.00
_cell.angle_beta   90.00
_cell.angle_gamma   90.00
#
_symmetry.space_group_name_H-M   'P 1'
#
loop_
_entity.id
_entity.type
_entity.pdbx_description
1 polymer ?
#
loop_
_entity_poly.entity_id
_entity_poly.type
_entity_poly.pdbx_seq_one_letter_code
_entity_poly.pdbx_strand_id
1 'polypeptide(L)'
;GSQEKILPILTIIAQKLRESLTGINKSSPEAFSAILDVLILLSQNVGENLTQFYQQFLAPIGSVLMKTGGPVVSKGGKSVDVKAKCLEALQCLDENGGEGAYAIIHKKIPTYAR
;
A
#
# COMPACT_ATOMS: atom_id res chain seq x y z
N GLY A 1 -4.66 -6.66 26.26
CA GLY A 1 -6.00 -6.28 25.71
C GLY A 1 -5.96 -6.35 24.19
N SER A 2 -7.09 -6.35 23.46
CA SER A 2 -7.22 -6.77 22.03
C SER A 2 -6.11 -6.40 21.01
N GLN A 3 -5.34 -5.33 21.25
CA GLN A 3 -4.13 -4.97 20.48
C GLN A 3 -2.98 -6.01 20.55
N GLU A 4 -2.76 -6.70 21.68
CA GLU A 4 -1.70 -7.72 21.78
C GLU A 4 -1.98 -8.95 20.92
N LYS A 5 -3.26 -9.23 20.63
CA LYS A 5 -3.65 -10.38 19.80
C LYS A 5 -3.60 -10.06 18.30
N ILE A 6 -3.68 -8.79 17.90
CA ILE A 6 -3.71 -8.38 16.50
C ILE A 6 -2.31 -8.17 15.91
N LEU A 7 -1.32 -7.78 16.72
CA LEU A 7 0.06 -7.52 16.25
C LEU A 7 0.73 -8.71 15.54
N PRO A 8 0.63 -9.97 16.03
CA PRO A 8 1.20 -11.12 15.30
C PRO A 8 0.53 -11.32 13.94
N ILE A 9 -0.79 -11.10 13.87
CA ILE A 9 -1.57 -11.21 12.64
C ILE A 9 -1.16 -10.11 11.66
N LEU A 10 -1.03 -8.87 12.12
CA LEU A 10 -0.57 -7.74 11.29
C LEU A 10 0.84 -7.95 10.77
N THR A 11 1.72 -8.57 11.56
CA THR A 11 3.07 -8.93 11.11
C THR A 11 3.02 -9.90 9.92
N ILE A 12 2.20 -10.96 10.02
CA ILE A 12 2.02 -11.93 8.92
C ILE A 12 1.39 -11.26 7.70
N ILE A 13 0.38 -10.41 7.90
CA ILE A 13 -0.29 -9.67 6.83
C ILE A 13 0.71 -8.75 6.12
N ALA A 14 1.52 -7.97 6.85
CA ALA A 14 2.52 -7.07 6.29
C ALA A 14 3.56 -7.82 5.45
N GLN A 15 4.01 -8.99 5.92
CA GLN A 15 4.91 -9.86 5.15
C GLN A 15 4.27 -10.35 3.85
N LYS A 16 3.03 -10.85 3.91
CA LYS A 16 2.29 -11.32 2.72
C LYS A 16 2.01 -10.19 1.73
N LEU A 17 1.68 -8.99 2.22
CA LEU A 17 1.50 -7.81 1.39
C LEU A 17 2.80 -7.46 0.65
N ARG A 18 3.93 -7.46 1.36
CA ARG A 18 5.25 -7.23 0.76
C ARG A 18 5.56 -8.25 -0.34
N GLU A 19 5.43 -9.54 -0.05
CA GLU A 19 5.69 -10.63 -0.99
C GLU A 19 4.84 -10.47 -2.26
N SER A 20 3.55 -10.21 -2.06
CA SER A 20 2.58 -10.07 -3.14
C SER A 20 2.86 -8.81 -3.98
N LEU A 21 3.06 -7.64 -3.37
CA LEU A 21 3.40 -6.40 -4.07
C LEU A 21 4.75 -6.49 -4.81
N THR A 22 5.71 -7.25 -4.30
CA THR A 22 7.03 -7.46 -4.94
C THR A 22 6.92 -8.41 -6.14
N GLY A 23 6.21 -9.53 -5.97
CA GLY A 23 6.07 -10.55 -7.02
C GLY A 23 5.16 -10.11 -8.18
N ILE A 24 4.13 -9.30 -7.89
CA ILE A 24 3.06 -9.00 -8.84
C ILE A 24 3.37 -7.81 -9.76
N ASN A 25 4.29 -6.91 -9.36
CA ASN A 25 4.78 -5.79 -10.19
C ASN A 25 5.36 -6.26 -11.55
N LYS A 26 5.51 -7.56 -11.79
CA LYS A 26 5.97 -8.13 -13.06
C LYS A 26 4.92 -8.99 -13.79
N SER A 27 3.82 -9.41 -13.15
CA SER A 27 3.00 -10.52 -13.67
C SER A 27 1.50 -10.22 -13.85
N SER A 28 0.90 -9.29 -13.10
CA SER A 28 -0.51 -8.87 -13.32
C SER A 28 -0.84 -7.55 -12.61
N PRO A 29 -1.08 -6.46 -13.36
CA PRO A 29 -1.57 -5.20 -12.80
C PRO A 29 -2.90 -5.32 -12.02
N GLU A 30 -3.79 -6.23 -12.41
CA GLU A 30 -5.07 -6.52 -11.76
C GLU A 30 -4.87 -6.98 -10.32
N ALA A 31 -3.98 -7.96 -10.13
CA ALA A 31 -3.69 -8.50 -8.81
C ALA A 31 -3.02 -7.46 -7.91
N PHE A 32 -2.19 -6.58 -8.49
CA PHE A 32 -1.57 -5.49 -7.76
C PHE A 32 -2.63 -4.50 -7.26
N SER A 33 -3.57 -4.10 -8.12
CA SER A 33 -4.69 -3.23 -7.75
C SER A 33 -5.53 -3.84 -6.64
N ALA A 34 -5.82 -5.14 -6.69
CA ALA A 34 -6.60 -5.82 -5.65
C ALA A 34 -5.89 -5.81 -4.29
N ILE A 35 -4.56 -5.88 -4.27
CA ILE A 35 -3.78 -5.79 -3.02
C ILE A 35 -3.78 -4.37 -2.46
N LEU A 36 -3.73 -3.36 -3.32
CA LEU A 36 -3.90 -1.97 -2.89
C LEU A 36 -5.29 -1.74 -2.28
N ASP A 37 -6.35 -2.34 -2.84
CA ASP A 37 -7.69 -2.32 -2.25
C ASP A 37 -7.69 -2.92 -0.82
N VAL A 38 -7.01 -4.06 -0.63
CA VAL A 38 -6.85 -4.68 0.69
C VAL A 38 -6.06 -3.77 1.64
N LEU A 39 -5.02 -3.11 1.16
CA LEU A 39 -4.22 -2.19 1.97
C LEU A 39 -5.02 -0.98 2.44
N ILE A 40 -5.86 -0.42 1.56
CA ILE A 40 -6.80 0.67 1.89
C ILE A 40 -7.76 0.21 2.99
N LEU A 41 -8.39 -0.95 2.81
CA LEU A 41 -9.31 -1.52 3.81
C LEU A 41 -8.62 -1.72 5.16
N LEU A 42 -7.40 -2.27 5.16
CA LEU A 42 -6.63 -2.47 6.39
C LEU A 42 -6.29 -1.13 7.05
N SER A 43 -5.89 -0.13 6.27
CA SER A 43 -5.59 1.19 6.80
C SER A 43 -6.77 1.81 7.55
N GLN A 44 -7.98 1.72 6.98
CA GLN A 44 -9.21 2.24 7.60
C GLN A 44 -9.57 1.55 8.92
N ASN A 45 -9.19 0.28 9.11
CA ASN A 45 -9.57 -0.51 10.29
C ASN A 45 -8.49 -0.56 11.37
N VAL A 46 -7.22 -0.54 10.97
CA VAL A 46 -6.06 -0.80 11.85
C VAL A 46 -4.86 0.11 11.52
N GLY A 47 -5.08 1.26 10.89
CA GLY A 47 -4.05 2.14 10.34
C GLY A 47 -2.91 2.47 11.31
N GLU A 48 -3.21 2.94 12.52
CA GLU A 48 -2.20 3.25 13.54
C GLU A 48 -1.32 2.05 13.91
N ASN A 49 -1.93 0.86 14.04
CA ASN A 49 -1.17 -0.37 14.32
C ASN A 49 -0.35 -0.82 13.11
N LEU A 50 -0.78 -0.46 11.90
CA LEU A 50 -0.13 -0.80 10.64
C LEU A 50 1.12 0.06 10.39
N THR A 51 1.18 1.28 10.94
CA THR A 51 2.27 2.27 10.74
C THR A 51 3.67 1.71 10.95
N GLN A 52 3.86 0.88 11.98
CA GLN A 52 5.16 0.24 12.27
C GLN A 52 5.63 -0.72 11.16
N PHE A 53 4.72 -1.19 10.30
CA PHE A 53 5.00 -2.14 9.24
C PHE A 53 5.12 -1.50 7.85
N TYR A 54 4.92 -0.19 7.72
CA TYR A 54 4.93 0.53 6.43
C TYR A 54 6.18 0.25 5.60
N GLN A 55 7.35 0.16 6.24
CA GLN A 55 8.62 -0.11 5.57
C GLN A 55 8.62 -1.43 4.78
N GLN A 56 7.75 -2.39 5.13
CA GLN A 56 7.68 -3.67 4.43
C GLN A 56 7.00 -3.55 3.06
N PHE A 57 6.01 -2.67 2.89
CA PHE A 57 5.20 -2.60 1.68
C PHE A 57 5.29 -1.26 0.92
N LEU A 58 5.86 -0.20 1.51
CA LEU A 58 6.06 1.08 0.80
C LEU A 58 7.07 1.00 -0.36
N ALA A 59 8.10 0.15 -0.24
CA ALA A 59 9.12 0.01 -1.28
C ALA A 59 8.56 -0.41 -2.66
N PRO A 60 7.76 -1.49 -2.76
CA PRO A 60 7.18 -1.86 -4.05
C PRO A 60 6.18 -0.82 -4.59
N ILE A 61 5.42 -0.12 -3.72
CA ILE A 61 4.51 0.97 -4.13
C ILE A 61 5.30 2.13 -4.75
N GLY A 62 6.37 2.58 -4.08
CA GLY A 62 7.24 3.64 -4.60
C GLY A 62 7.89 3.28 -5.94
N SER A 63 8.30 2.01 -6.11
CA SER A 63 8.84 1.53 -7.38
C SER A 63 7.84 1.65 -8.54
N VAL A 64 6.55 1.39 -8.30
CA VAL A 64 5.50 1.54 -9.32
C VAL A 64 5.28 3.01 -9.67
N LEU A 65 5.29 3.90 -8.68
CA LEU A 65 5.12 5.34 -8.90
C LEU A 65 6.26 5.93 -9.76
N MET A 66 7.49 5.47 -9.56
CA MET A 66 8.69 5.94 -10.29
C MET A 66 8.81 5.44 -11.73
N LYS A 67 8.12 4.34 -12.12
CA LYS A 67 8.19 3.82 -13.49
C LYS A 67 7.49 4.75 -14.48
N THR A 68 8.13 5.10 -15.59
CA THR A 68 7.49 5.85 -16.69
C THR A 68 6.51 4.95 -17.45
N GLY A 69 5.26 5.39 -17.62
CA GLY A 69 4.17 4.55 -18.13
C GLY A 69 3.63 3.63 -17.01
N GLY A 70 2.51 3.99 -16.40
CA GLY A 70 1.85 3.15 -15.40
C GLY A 70 1.15 1.97 -16.10
N PRO A 71 1.16 0.76 -15.52
CA PRO A 71 0.33 -0.30 -16.04
C PRO A 71 -1.13 0.13 -15.89
N VAL A 72 -1.86 0.18 -17.00
CA VAL A 72 -3.30 0.43 -17.03
C VAL A 72 -4.00 -0.91 -17.07
N VAL A 73 -4.83 -1.17 -16.07
CA VAL A 73 -5.59 -2.42 -15.95
C VAL A 73 -6.95 -2.26 -16.61
N SER A 74 -7.36 -3.13 -17.52
CA SER A 74 -8.73 -3.09 -18.06
C SER A 74 -9.65 -4.00 -17.25
N LYS A 75 -10.35 -3.46 -16.25
CA LYS A 75 -11.37 -4.21 -15.48
C LYS A 75 -12.76 -3.89 -16.01
N GLY A 76 -13.39 -4.81 -16.74
CA GLY A 76 -14.75 -4.64 -17.26
C GLY A 76 -14.92 -3.47 -18.24
N GLY A 77 -13.88 -3.17 -19.03
CA GLY A 77 -13.88 -2.04 -19.97
C GLY A 77 -13.44 -0.69 -19.37
N LYS A 78 -13.13 -0.63 -18.07
CA LYS A 78 -12.55 0.55 -17.42
C LYS A 78 -11.04 0.39 -17.23
N SER A 79 -10.29 1.34 -17.74
CA SER A 79 -8.86 1.53 -17.48
C SER A 79 -8.65 1.99 -16.04
N VAL A 80 -8.10 1.13 -15.18
CA VAL A 80 -7.63 1.45 -13.84
C VAL A 80 -6.17 1.85 -13.94
N ASP A 81 -5.86 3.09 -13.59
CA ASP A 81 -4.48 3.55 -13.45
C ASP A 81 -3.93 3.06 -12.10
N VAL A 82 -3.02 2.08 -12.15
CA VAL A 82 -2.39 1.53 -10.95
C VAL A 82 -1.62 2.60 -10.16
N LYS A 83 -1.09 3.65 -10.83
CA LYS A 83 -0.42 4.74 -10.12
C LYS A 83 -1.41 5.56 -9.31
N ALA A 84 -2.58 5.86 -9.86
CA ALA A 84 -3.65 6.52 -9.12
C ALA A 84 -4.06 5.69 -7.90
N LYS A 85 -4.13 4.36 -8.06
CA LYS A 85 -4.41 3.44 -6.95
C LYS A 85 -3.32 3.41 -5.89
N CYS A 86 -2.04 3.47 -6.28
CA CYS A 86 -0.92 3.62 -5.35
C CYS A 86 -1.08 4.90 -4.52
N LEU A 87 -1.40 6.03 -5.15
CA LEU A 87 -1.58 7.31 -4.47
C LEU A 87 -2.78 7.26 -3.50
N GLU A 88 -3.90 6.69 -3.91
CA GLU A 88 -5.07 6.47 -3.04
C GLU A 88 -4.70 5.64 -1.80
N ALA A 89 -3.93 4.56 -1.98
CA ALA A 89 -3.46 3.75 -0.86
C ALA A 89 -2.51 4.52 0.07
N LEU A 90 -1.59 5.32 -0.48
CA LEU A 90 -0.69 6.15 0.33
C LEU A 90 -1.46 7.22 1.12
N GLN A 91 -2.45 7.86 0.50
CA GLN A 91 -3.32 8.82 1.17
C GLN A 91 -4.10 8.16 2.30
N CYS A 92 -4.66 6.97 2.06
CA CYS A 92 -5.41 6.27 3.11
C CYS A 92 -4.52 5.82 4.28
N LEU A 93 -3.27 5.45 4.01
CA LEU A 93 -2.26 5.18 5.06
C LEU A 93 -1.93 6.44 5.85
N ASP A 94 -1.77 7.55 5.15
CA ASP A 94 -1.47 8.84 5.77
C ASP A 94 -2.59 9.32 6.70
N GLU A 95 -3.84 9.26 6.23
CA GLU A 95 -5.03 9.68 6.97
C GLU A 95 -5.33 8.83 8.21
N ASN A 96 -5.05 7.51 8.15
CA ASN A 96 -5.41 6.57 9.21
C ASN A 96 -4.23 6.07 10.04
N GLY A 97 -2.99 6.41 9.67
CA GLY A 97 -1.77 5.92 10.33
C GLY A 97 -1.29 6.75 11.53
N GLY A 98 -2.00 7.83 11.86
CA GLY A 98 -1.65 8.75 12.95
C GLY A 98 -0.58 9.78 12.59
N GLU A 99 -0.15 10.58 13.58
CA GLU A 99 0.66 11.78 13.40
C GLU A 99 2.02 11.54 12.70
N GLY A 100 2.57 10.33 12.80
CA GLY A 100 3.85 9.95 12.18
C GLY A 100 3.77 9.35 10.77
N ALA A 101 2.56 9.06 10.27
CA ALA A 101 2.38 8.29 9.04
C ALA A 101 3.01 8.97 7.81
N TYR A 102 2.72 10.26 7.60
CA TYR A 102 3.30 11.05 6.52
C TYR A 102 4.83 11.05 6.52
N ALA A 103 5.45 11.28 7.67
CA ALA A 103 6.91 11.36 7.76
C ALA A 103 7.55 10.03 7.31
N ILE A 104 6.93 8.90 7.68
CA ILE A 104 7.40 7.56 7.28
C ILE A 104 7.19 7.34 5.78
N ILE A 105 6.01 7.71 5.25
CA ILE A 105 5.69 7.59 3.83
C ILE A 105 6.63 8.45 2.98
N HIS A 106 6.72 9.75 3.28
CA HIS A 106 7.54 10.71 2.55
C HIS A 106 9.04 10.37 2.61
N LYS A 107 9.53 9.85 3.75
CA LYS A 107 10.92 9.36 3.85
C LYS A 107 11.20 8.23 2.87
N LYS A 108 10.21 7.37 2.58
CA LYS A 108 10.38 6.22 1.69
C LYS A 108 10.02 6.53 0.24
N ILE A 109 9.06 7.43 0.02
CA ILE A 109 8.54 7.84 -1.28
C ILE A 109 8.54 9.38 -1.30
N PRO A 110 9.69 10.02 -1.58
CA PRO A 110 9.80 11.49 -1.53
C PRO A 110 8.95 12.22 -2.58
N THR A 111 8.44 11.50 -3.57
CA THR A 111 7.55 12.03 -4.60
C THR A 111 6.08 12.07 -4.17
N TYR A 112 5.74 11.48 -3.02
CA TYR A 112 4.40 11.58 -2.45
C TYR A 112 4.28 12.92 -1.73
N ALA A 113 3.34 13.75 -2.19
CA ALA A 113 2.97 15.02 -1.57
C ALA A 113 1.51 14.95 -1.13
N ARG A 114 1.23 15.48 0.06
CA ARG A 114 -0.13 15.70 0.59
C ARG A 114 -0.83 16.81 -0.19
#